data_AF-A0A7S2JSV5-F1
#
_entry.id   AF-A0A7S2JSV5-F1
#
_cell.length_a   1.000
_cell.length_b   1.000
_cell.length_c   1.000
_cell.angle_alpha   90.00
_cell.angle_beta   90.00
_cell.angle_gamma   90.00
#
_symmetry.space_group_name_H-M   'P 1'
#
loop_
_entity.id
_entity.type
_entity.pdbx_description
1 polymer ?
#
loop_
_entity_poly.entity_id
_entity_poly.type
_entity_poly.pdbx_seq_one_letter_code
_entity_poly.pdbx_strand_id
1 'polypeptide(L)'
;REDGSVVSSGGPYEAPQETYNHVVEGVTDGSYIFSIYDDAEDGICCSYGHGSYTVYEQVSEGVIASGGVYTSVEETSFTLPLTFNASPPSPSALPPSTLP
;
A
#
# COMPACT_ATOMS: atom_id res chain seq x y z
N ARG A 1 -12.65 -9.90 -19.26
CA ARG A 1 -12.00 -11.09 -18.66
C ARG A 1 -11.08 -10.51 -17.59
N GLU A 2 -11.63 -10.31 -16.40
CA GLU A 2 -10.92 -9.74 -15.24
C GLU A 2 -10.04 -10.84 -14.65
N ASP A 3 -8.81 -10.92 -15.14
CA ASP A 3 -7.75 -11.66 -14.48
C ASP A 3 -6.89 -10.59 -13.79
N GLY A 4 -6.83 -10.64 -12.46
CA GLY A 4 -6.05 -9.74 -11.61
C GLY A 4 -4.56 -9.93 -11.86
N SER A 5 -4.09 -9.45 -13.01
CA SER A 5 -2.70 -9.50 -13.42
C SER A 5 -1.87 -8.68 -12.44
N VAL A 6 -1.02 -9.37 -11.68
CA VAL A 6 -0.04 -8.72 -10.81
C VAL A 6 0.93 -7.94 -11.70
N VAL A 7 0.89 -6.61 -11.57
CA VAL A 7 1.79 -5.71 -12.32
C VAL A 7 3.19 -5.73 -11.72
N SER A 8 3.28 -5.87 -10.40
CA SER A 8 4.54 -6.01 -9.67
C SER A 8 4.30 -6.68 -8.32
N SER A 9 5.29 -7.42 -7.85
CA SER A 9 5.35 -7.99 -6.50
C SER A 9 6.80 -7.96 -6.02
N GLY A 10 6.99 -7.92 -4.71
CA GLY A 10 8.31 -7.89 -4.08
C GLY A 10 8.34 -8.71 -2.80
N GLY A 11 9.49 -8.67 -2.11
CA GLY A 11 9.74 -9.40 -0.87
C GLY A 11 10.49 -10.72 -1.06
N PRO A 12 10.79 -11.42 0.05
CA PRO A 12 10.47 -11.04 1.43
C PRO A 12 11.34 -9.88 1.96
N TYR A 13 10.84 -9.15 2.96
CA TYR A 13 11.47 -7.93 3.53
C TYR A 13 12.04 -8.17 4.94
N GLU A 14 12.97 -9.12 5.07
CA GLU A 14 13.37 -9.67 6.38
C GLU A 14 14.51 -8.90 7.08
N ALA A 15 15.23 -8.04 6.35
CA ALA A 15 16.33 -7.27 6.95
C ALA A 15 15.80 -6.24 7.97
N PRO A 16 16.28 -6.27 9.23
CA PRO A 16 15.78 -5.37 10.27
C PRO A 16 16.22 -3.93 10.00
N GLN A 17 15.29 -2.99 10.19
CA GLN A 17 15.53 -1.54 10.06
C GLN A 17 16.06 -1.12 8.67
N GLU A 18 15.79 -1.93 7.65
CA GLU A 18 16.16 -1.63 6.26
C GLU A 18 14.99 -0.95 5.54
N THR A 19 15.28 0.03 4.68
CA THR A 19 14.29 0.63 3.78
C THR A 19 14.41 0.02 2.39
N TYR A 20 13.37 -0.64 1.92
CA TYR A 20 13.29 -1.20 0.57
C TYR A 20 12.66 -0.19 -0.38
N ASN A 21 13.31 0.06 -1.51
CA ASN A 21 12.83 0.96 -2.55
C ASN A 21 12.50 0.17 -3.80
N HIS A 22 11.28 0.29 -4.31
CA HIS A 22 10.82 -0.39 -5.52
C HIS A 22 10.34 0.63 -6.54
N VAL A 23 10.77 0.46 -7.79
CA VAL A 23 10.29 1.22 -8.93
C VAL A 23 9.59 0.26 -9.87
N VAL A 24 8.32 0.55 -10.18
CA VAL A 24 7.53 -0.22 -11.15
C VAL A 24 7.39 0.61 -12.41
N GLU A 25 7.98 0.13 -13.50
CA GLU A 25 7.93 0.78 -14.81
C GLU A 25 6.86 0.15 -15.70
N GLY A 26 6.40 0.88 -16.72
CA GLY A 26 5.44 0.37 -17.69
C GLY A 26 4.00 0.27 -17.17
N VAL A 27 3.69 0.92 -16.05
CA VAL A 27 2.31 1.04 -15.56
C VAL A 27 1.56 2.02 -16.45
N THR A 28 0.51 1.55 -17.12
CA THR A 28 -0.33 2.38 -17.99
C THR A 28 -1.54 2.95 -17.23
N ASP A 29 -2.31 3.83 -17.86
CA ASP A 29 -3.57 4.30 -17.30
C ASP A 29 -4.51 3.12 -16.98
N GLY A 30 -5.14 3.16 -15.82
CA GLY A 30 -5.92 2.04 -15.31
C GLY A 30 -6.13 2.08 -13.79
N SER A 31 -6.98 1.17 -13.30
CA SER A 31 -7.24 1.00 -11.87
C SER A 31 -6.39 -0.13 -11.32
N TYR A 32 -5.74 0.14 -10.20
CA TYR A 32 -4.80 -0.76 -9.55
C TYR A 32 -5.10 -0.86 -8.06
N ILE A 33 -4.65 -1.96 -7.47
CA ILE A 33 -4.69 -2.19 -6.02
C ILE A 33 -3.25 -2.39 -5.58
N PHE A 34 -2.81 -1.57 -4.64
CA PHE A 34 -1.60 -1.82 -3.88
C PHE A 34 -1.99 -2.62 -2.64
N SER A 35 -1.41 -3.79 -2.46
CA SER A 35 -1.60 -4.61 -1.25
C SER A 35 -0.23 -4.86 -0.61
N ILE A 36 -0.16 -4.63 0.70
CA ILE A 36 1.01 -4.96 1.52
C ILE A 36 0.58 -5.95 2.60
N TYR A 37 1.38 -7.00 2.78
CA TYR A 37 1.08 -8.12 3.66
C TYR A 37 2.16 -8.24 4.73
N ASP A 38 1.73 -8.54 5.95
CA ASP A 38 2.59 -8.89 7.07
C ASP A 38 2.16 -10.25 7.64
N ASP A 39 3.10 -11.19 7.68
CA ASP A 39 2.87 -12.58 8.13
C ASP A 39 2.84 -12.69 9.66
N ALA A 40 3.54 -11.77 10.36
CA ALA A 40 3.57 -11.72 11.82
C ALA A 40 2.31 -11.06 12.42
N GLU A 41 1.49 -10.43 11.58
CA GLU A 41 0.25 -9.74 11.92
C GLU A 41 0.42 -8.56 12.89
N ASP A 42 1.65 -8.01 13.02
CA ASP A 42 1.97 -6.84 13.84
C ASP A 42 2.17 -5.56 13.00
N GLY A 43 2.16 -5.68 11.68
CA GLY A 43 2.36 -4.59 10.74
C GLY A 43 3.82 -4.11 10.72
N ILE A 44 4.06 -2.94 10.15
CA ILE A 44 5.43 -2.39 10.01
C ILE A 44 5.79 -1.51 11.23
N CYS A 45 4.85 -1.28 12.14
CA CYS A 45 5.02 -0.36 13.25
C CYS A 45 4.73 -0.98 14.63
N CYS A 46 5.52 -0.50 15.59
CA CYS A 46 5.10 -0.06 16.92
C CYS A 46 5.53 -0.97 18.09
N SER A 47 6.04 -2.18 17.83
CA SER A 47 6.65 -3.04 18.87
C SER A 47 8.16 -3.22 18.70
N TYR A 48 8.63 -3.33 17.46
CA TYR A 48 10.04 -3.60 17.12
C TYR A 48 10.75 -2.46 16.38
N GLY A 49 10.02 -1.37 16.11
CA GLY A 49 10.49 -0.17 15.41
C GLY A 49 9.32 0.67 14.90
N HIS A 50 9.57 1.94 14.57
CA HIS A 50 8.63 2.75 13.80
C HIS A 50 8.97 2.64 12.33
N GLY A 51 8.46 1.60 11.67
CA GLY A 51 8.54 1.52 10.21
C GLY A 51 7.26 2.04 9.55
N SER A 52 7.39 2.41 8.29
CA SER A 52 6.32 2.94 7.46
C SER A 52 6.59 2.63 5.99
N TYR A 53 5.57 2.77 5.15
CA TYR A 53 5.72 2.69 3.70
C TYR A 53 5.10 3.93 3.05
N THR A 54 5.55 4.24 1.83
CA THR A 54 4.96 5.28 1.00
C THR A 54 5.00 4.84 -0.46
N VAL A 55 3.86 4.97 -1.13
CA VAL A 55 3.69 4.71 -2.56
C VAL A 55 3.35 6.05 -3.21
N TYR A 56 4.10 6.43 -4.24
CA TYR A 56 3.90 7.67 -4.96
C TYR A 56 4.18 7.48 -6.46
N GLU A 57 3.56 8.31 -7.28
CA GLU A 57 3.84 8.34 -8.71
C GLU A 57 5.04 9.24 -8.99
N GLN A 58 6.05 8.74 -9.72
CA GLN A 58 7.32 9.45 -9.87
C GLN A 58 7.26 10.71 -10.75
N VAL A 59 6.21 10.88 -11.57
CA VAL A 59 6.14 11.97 -12.55
C VAL A 59 5.52 13.24 -11.96
N SER A 60 4.45 13.08 -11.20
CA SER A 60 3.69 14.12 -10.50
C SER A 60 4.08 14.24 -9.02
N GLU A 61 4.91 13.31 -8.52
CA GLU A 61 5.26 13.18 -7.09
C GLU A 61 4.03 13.03 -6.19
N GLY A 62 2.94 12.56 -6.78
CA GLY A 62 1.66 12.37 -6.13
C GLY A 62 1.67 11.16 -5.20
N VAL A 63 1.42 11.38 -3.91
CA VAL A 63 1.30 10.28 -2.94
C VAL A 63 0.01 9.50 -3.20
N ILE A 64 0.17 8.21 -3.46
CA ILE A 64 -0.92 7.26 -3.70
C ILE A 64 -1.39 6.66 -2.38
N ALA A 65 -0.45 6.20 -1.57
CA ALA A 65 -0.70 5.56 -0.28
C ALA A 65 0.47 5.81 0.67
N SER A 66 0.19 5.91 1.96
CA SER A 66 1.20 5.86 3.00
C SER A 66 0.59 5.27 4.25
N GLY A 67 1.40 4.51 4.99
CA GLY A 67 0.90 3.74 6.11
C GLY A 67 2.02 3.05 6.87
N GLY A 68 1.63 2.11 7.71
CA GLY A 68 2.56 1.36 8.56
C GLY A 68 1.91 0.71 9.78
N VAL A 69 0.67 1.10 10.12
CA VAL A 69 -0.11 0.50 11.22
C VAL A 69 -1.27 -0.28 10.61
N TYR A 70 -1.06 -1.58 10.43
CA TYR A 70 -2.07 -2.54 10.00
C TYR A 70 -1.80 -3.87 10.70
N THR A 71 -2.72 -4.83 10.63
CA THR A 71 -2.52 -6.16 11.20
C THR A 71 -1.81 -7.05 10.19
N SER A 72 -2.57 -7.74 9.34
CA SER A 72 -2.03 -8.70 8.37
C SER A 72 -1.97 -8.17 6.95
N VAL A 73 -2.82 -7.20 6.60
CA VAL A 73 -2.86 -6.63 5.25
C VAL A 73 -3.35 -5.18 5.26
N GLU A 74 -2.79 -4.36 4.38
CA GLU A 74 -3.34 -3.06 4.02
C GLU A 74 -3.45 -2.96 2.49
N GLU A 75 -4.62 -2.54 2.01
CA GLU A 75 -4.90 -2.42 0.58
C GLU A 75 -5.35 -1.00 0.23
N THR A 76 -4.74 -0.41 -0.78
CA THR A 76 -5.13 0.89 -1.32
C THR A 76 -5.43 0.78 -2.80
N SER A 77 -6.67 1.11 -3.17
CA SER A 77 -7.09 1.19 -4.56
C SER A 77 -6.81 2.58 -5.12
N PHE A 78 -6.21 2.67 -6.31
CA PHE A 78 -5.92 3.93 -6.99
C PHE A 78 -6.12 3.80 -8.50
N THR A 79 -6.21 4.93 -9.19
CA THR A 79 -6.37 4.98 -10.65
C THR A 79 -5.37 5.95 -11.26
N LEU A 80 -4.69 5.52 -12.32
CA LEU A 80 -3.78 6.35 -13.11
C LEU A 80 -4.48 6.87 -14.38
N PRO A 81 -4.20 8.11 -14.81
CA PRO A 81 -3.30 9.07 -14.17
C PRO A 81 -3.92 9.60 -12.87
N LEU A 82 -3.09 9.99 -11.89
CA LEU A 82 -3.60 10.49 -10.61
C LEU A 82 -4.36 11.79 -10.83
N THR A 83 -5.69 11.72 -10.80
CA THR A 83 -6.53 12.91 -10.75
C THR A 83 -6.74 13.28 -9.29
N PHE A 84 -6.01 14.27 -8.80
CA PHE A 84 -6.27 14.90 -7.50
C PHE A 84 -7.54 15.75 -7.57
N ASN A 85 -8.68 15.12 -7.84
CA ASN A 85 -9.95 15.77 -7.62
C ASN A 85 -10.15 15.76 -6.11
N ALA A 86 -9.94 16.91 -5.47
CA ALA A 86 -10.00 17.11 -4.02
C ALA A 86 -11.38 16.73 -3.45
N SER A 87 -11.61 15.43 -3.27
CA SER A 87 -12.58 14.92 -2.31
C SER A 87 -11.74 14.30 -1.20
N PRO A 88 -12.00 14.67 0.07
CA PRO A 88 -11.23 14.13 1.18
C PRO A 88 -11.26 12.60 1.11
N PRO A 89 -10.14 11.90 1.33
CA PRO A 89 -10.19 10.46 1.51
C PRO A 89 -11.17 10.23 2.66
N SER A 90 -12.28 9.57 2.36
CA SER A 90 -13.16 9.06 3.41
C SER A 90 -12.25 8.18 4.26
N PRO A 91 -12.17 8.39 5.59
CA PRO A 91 -11.42 7.45 6.42
C PRO A 91 -12.04 6.09 6.17
N SER A 92 -11.25 5.17 5.58
CA SER A 92 -11.62 3.77 5.47
C SER A 92 -11.94 3.30 6.88
N ALA A 93 -13.23 3.28 7.20
CA ALA A 93 -13.72 2.72 8.43
C ALA A 93 -13.31 1.26 8.39
N LEU A 94 -12.29 0.92 9.18
CA LEU A 94 -12.06 -0.45 9.61
C LEU A 94 -13.44 -1.02 9.99
N PRO A 95 -13.92 -2.11 9.39
CA PRO A 95 -15.09 -2.77 9.93
C PRO A 95 -14.75 -3.12 11.38
N PRO A 96 -15.63 -2.84 12.36
CA PRO A 96 -15.39 -3.33 13.71
C PRO A 96 -15.29 -4.84 13.60
N SER A 97 -14.08 -5.39 13.81
CA SER A 97 -13.88 -6.82 14.03
C SER A 97 -14.69 -7.18 15.26
N THR A 98 -15.92 -7.58 15.00
CA THR A 98 -16.83 -8.12 15.99
C THR A 98 -16.83 -9.60 15.71
N LEU A 99 -16.14 -10.37 16.53
CA LEU A 99 -16.47 -11.78 16.73
C LEU A 99 -15.74 -12.34 17.96
N PRO A 100 -16.30 -13.39 18.58
CA PRO A 100 -17.39 -13.41 19.53
C PRO A 100 -16.93 -13.62 20.99
#